data_AF-A0A0A0UYU6-F1
#
_entry.id   AF-A0A0A0UYU6-F1
#
_cell.length_a   1.000
_cell.length_b   1.000
_cell.length_c   1.000
_cell.angle_alpha   90.00
_cell.angle_beta   90.00
_cell.angle_gamma   90.00
#
_symmetry.space_group_name_H-M   'P 1'
#
loop_
_entity.id
_entity.type
_entity.pdbx_description
1 polymer ?
#
loop_
_entity_poly.entity_id
_entity_poly.type
_entity_poly.pdbx_seq_one_letter_code
_entity_poly.pdbx_strand_id
1 'polypeptide(L)'
;MDSRKSAQAKRQLRTTTGEFANENKNAGLPSNDMIQRASKLLAKSSATVDEPIIKPSVKSEGYMGSTAITGGKYDASRTPAENVKLMRADIKALQKNGELPKDWKIGVRTNTSSMNWNARFTIQLPEGESSTYVPTHAEYLAADEEDRIIGPEHKAGRGIIENHGGSISTEDWDETARLINQKIRNGEQLSTAEQACVIETPKVRNAKKLCQQVGEQYTYQNNNAMVDYFDTDGYITVRAVTGIRKPEKQ
;
A
#
# COMPACT_ATOMS: atom_id res chain seq x y z
N MET A 1 16.34 25.76 49.57
CA MET A 1 17.69 25.67 49.01
C MET A 1 18.43 24.65 49.89
N ASP A 2 18.86 23.46 49.48
CA ASP A 2 19.13 22.89 48.15
C ASP A 2 19.07 21.35 48.22
N SER A 3 18.41 20.73 47.23
CA SER A 3 18.98 19.86 46.18
C SER A 3 19.30 18.41 46.57
N ARG A 4 18.41 17.51 46.14
CA ARG A 4 18.73 16.09 45.88
C ARG A 4 19.47 16.00 44.55
N LYS A 5 20.62 15.30 44.50
CA LYS A 5 20.96 14.25 43.49
C LYS A 5 22.46 13.93 43.44
N SER A 6 22.74 12.64 43.26
CA SER A 6 23.82 12.09 42.43
C SER A 6 25.27 12.13 42.95
N ALA A 7 25.63 11.11 43.74
CA ALA A 7 26.97 10.53 43.70
C ALA A 7 26.85 9.01 43.86
N GLN A 8 26.34 8.34 42.82
CA GLN A 8 26.45 6.89 42.68
C GLN A 8 27.91 6.58 42.30
N ALA A 9 28.79 6.73 43.27
CA ALA A 9 30.20 6.42 43.17
C ALA A 9 30.36 4.91 43.18
N LYS A 10 30.72 4.36 42.01
CA LYS A 10 31.53 3.16 41.79
C LYS A 10 31.85 2.36 43.07
N ARG A 11 30.95 1.47 43.50
CA ARG A 11 31.34 0.37 44.39
C ARG A 11 31.97 -0.72 43.52
N GLN A 12 33.25 -0.51 43.25
CA GLN A 12 34.13 -1.54 42.74
C GLN A 12 34.30 -2.64 43.79
N LEU A 13 34.20 -3.87 43.30
CA LEU A 13 34.65 -5.12 43.90
C LEU A 13 35.98 -4.95 44.64
N ARG A 14 35.99 -5.25 45.94
CA ARG A 14 37.20 -5.57 46.69
C ARG A 14 36.89 -6.74 47.63
N THR A 15 37.46 -7.90 47.33
CA THR A 15 37.70 -8.94 48.32
C THR A 15 39.01 -8.64 49.05
N THR A 16 39.14 -9.14 50.28
CA THR A 16 40.16 -8.79 51.29
C THR A 16 41.59 -9.28 51.00
N THR A 17 41.85 -9.79 49.80
CA THR A 17 43.19 -10.14 49.29
C THR A 17 43.23 -9.68 47.84
N GLY A 18 44.01 -8.63 47.54
CA GLY A 18 43.89 -7.81 46.34
C GLY A 18 44.22 -8.51 45.00
N GLU A 19 43.33 -9.39 44.53
CA GLU A 19 43.33 -9.93 43.17
C GLU A 19 41.97 -9.67 42.50
N PHE A 20 41.98 -9.17 41.26
CA PHE A 20 40.78 -8.99 40.46
C PHE A 20 40.27 -10.35 39.97
N ALA A 21 39.02 -10.70 40.28
CA ALA A 21 38.35 -11.86 39.70
C ALA A 21 38.13 -11.64 38.19
N ASN A 22 39.01 -12.19 37.36
CA ASN A 22 38.79 -12.32 35.92
C ASN A 22 38.06 -13.65 35.65
N GLU A 23 36.76 -13.68 35.91
CA GLU A 23 35.89 -14.78 35.50
C GLU A 23 35.42 -14.56 34.06
N ASN A 24 36.29 -14.84 33.07
CA ASN A 24 35.84 -15.45 31.83
C ASN A 24 36.99 -16.13 31.05
N LYS A 25 37.56 -17.19 31.61
CA LYS A 25 38.57 -18.02 30.93
C LYS A 25 38.00 -19.26 30.24
N ASN A 26 36.70 -19.31 29.91
CA ASN A 26 36.10 -20.43 29.19
C ASN A 26 34.94 -20.06 28.25
N ALA A 27 34.89 -18.83 27.73
CA ALA A 27 34.07 -18.54 26.55
C ALA A 27 34.85 -19.01 25.31
N GLY A 28 34.66 -20.27 24.93
CA GLY A 28 35.25 -20.81 23.69
C GLY A 28 34.92 -19.90 22.50
N LEU A 29 35.91 -19.67 21.63
CA LEU A 29 35.71 -18.88 20.42
C LEU A 29 34.50 -19.43 19.64
N PRO A 30 33.61 -18.56 19.13
CA PRO A 30 32.45 -19.01 18.40
C PRO A 30 32.88 -19.91 17.24
N SER A 31 32.25 -21.07 17.09
CA SER A 31 32.58 -22.01 16.03
C SER A 31 32.41 -21.34 14.65
N ASN A 32 33.18 -21.78 13.66
CA ASN A 32 33.07 -21.27 12.29
C ASN A 32 31.63 -21.35 11.75
N ASP A 33 30.85 -22.35 12.20
CA ASP A 33 29.46 -22.51 11.81
C ASP A 33 28.55 -21.42 12.42
N MET A 34 28.81 -20.98 13.66
CA MET A 34 28.13 -19.84 14.26
C MET A 34 28.53 -18.52 13.62
N ILE A 35 29.81 -18.35 13.29
CA ILE A 35 30.31 -17.17 12.56
C ILE A 35 29.65 -17.10 11.19
N GLN A 36 29.61 -18.21 10.43
CA GLN A 36 28.94 -18.25 9.13
C GLN A 36 27.44 -17.99 9.24
N ARG A 37 26.75 -18.54 10.25
CA ARG A 37 25.33 -18.25 10.49
C ARG A 37 25.11 -16.77 10.83
N ALA A 38 25.93 -16.19 11.69
CA ALA A 38 25.86 -14.78 12.06
C ALA A 38 26.16 -13.87 10.85
N SER A 39 27.18 -14.19 10.05
CA SER A 39 27.49 -13.48 8.80
C SER A 39 26.36 -13.61 7.78
N LYS A 40 25.70 -14.78 7.69
CA LYS A 40 24.54 -14.98 6.81
C LYS A 40 23.31 -14.22 7.30
N LEU A 41 23.11 -14.12 8.63
CA LEU A 41 22.06 -13.31 9.25
C LEU A 41 22.32 -11.81 9.07
N LEU A 42 23.57 -11.36 9.22
CA LEU A 42 23.99 -9.98 8.96
C LEU A 42 23.90 -9.61 7.48
N ALA A 43 24.26 -10.53 6.57
CA ALA A 43 24.03 -10.33 5.13
C ALA A 43 22.54 -10.28 4.79
N LYS A 44 21.70 -11.00 5.54
CA LYS A 44 20.23 -10.97 5.40
C LYS A 44 19.58 -9.74 6.05
N SER A 45 20.23 -9.11 7.04
CA SER A 45 19.80 -7.83 7.61
C SER A 45 20.35 -6.62 6.84
N SER A 46 21.47 -6.78 6.14
CA SER A 46 22.08 -5.78 5.27
C SER A 46 21.47 -5.75 3.86
N ALA A 47 20.75 -6.79 3.46
CA ALA A 47 19.97 -6.78 2.23
C ALA A 47 18.60 -6.12 2.50
N THR A 48 18.47 -4.91 1.94
CA THR A 48 17.23 -4.16 1.65
C THR A 48 16.54 -3.46 2.82
N VAL A 49 17.12 -2.35 3.28
CA VAL A 49 16.34 -1.20 3.78
C VAL A 49 16.58 0.06 2.91
N ASP A 50 17.68 0.13 2.15
CA ASP A 50 18.05 1.38 1.46
C ASP A 50 17.54 1.56 0.03
N GLU A 51 17.18 0.50 -0.70
CA GLU A 51 16.60 0.66 -2.03
C GLU A 51 15.07 0.78 -1.97
N PRO A 52 14.47 1.83 -2.56
CA PRO A 52 13.03 1.98 -2.58
C PRO A 52 12.39 0.83 -3.37
N ILE A 53 11.31 0.26 -2.82
CA ILE A 53 10.57 -0.83 -3.50
C ILE A 53 9.98 -0.32 -4.81
N ILE A 54 9.56 0.95 -4.86
CA ILE A 54 9.11 1.61 -6.07
C ILE A 54 10.23 2.52 -6.61
N LYS A 55 10.81 2.10 -7.74
CA LYS A 55 11.83 2.87 -8.46
C LYS A 55 11.17 3.86 -9.42
N PRO A 56 11.73 5.07 -9.59
CA PRO A 56 11.19 6.05 -10.51
C PRO A 56 11.20 5.50 -11.93
N SER A 57 10.10 5.69 -12.66
CA SER A 57 10.03 5.39 -14.08
C SER A 57 10.84 6.40 -14.90
N VAL A 58 11.44 5.94 -15.99
CA VAL A 58 12.13 6.81 -16.94
C VAL A 58 11.12 7.28 -17.98
N LYS A 59 11.01 8.60 -18.15
CA LYS A 59 10.28 9.21 -19.25
C LYS A 59 11.27 9.69 -20.29
N SER A 60 11.10 9.27 -21.53
CA SER A 60 11.90 9.76 -22.66
C SER A 60 10.98 10.32 -23.72
N GLU A 61 11.31 11.52 -24.18
CA GLU A 61 10.70 12.10 -25.37
C GLU A 61 11.32 11.43 -26.60
N GLY A 62 10.46 10.86 -27.43
CA GLY A 62 10.84 10.28 -28.70
C GLY A 62 10.64 11.24 -29.86
N TYR A 63 10.83 10.72 -31.07
CA TYR A 63 10.61 11.48 -32.31
C TYR A 63 9.18 12.04 -32.37
N MET A 64 9.04 13.31 -32.78
CA MET A 64 7.76 14.00 -33.07
C MET A 64 6.75 14.01 -31.90
N GLY A 65 7.22 14.23 -30.67
CA GLY A 65 6.34 14.38 -29.50
C GLY A 65 5.81 13.06 -28.93
N SER A 66 6.33 11.91 -29.40
CA SER A 66 6.10 10.63 -28.74
C SER A 66 6.67 10.64 -27.32
N THR A 67 5.98 9.99 -26.39
CA THR A 67 6.48 9.81 -25.02
C THR A 67 6.55 8.34 -24.72
N ALA A 68 7.74 7.87 -24.36
CA ALA A 68 7.94 6.53 -23.83
C ALA A 68 8.14 6.59 -22.32
N ILE A 69 7.50 5.66 -21.61
CA ILE A 69 7.59 5.46 -20.18
C ILE A 69 8.08 4.04 -19.94
N THR A 70 9.25 3.94 -19.34
CA THR A 70 9.86 2.67 -18.92
C THR A 70 9.78 2.55 -17.42
N GLY A 71 9.12 1.51 -16.92
CA GLY A 71 9.06 1.22 -15.49
C GLY A 71 10.45 1.01 -14.89
N GLY A 72 10.65 1.44 -13.64
CA GLY A 72 11.96 1.42 -12.99
C GLY A 72 12.59 0.03 -12.75
N LYS A 73 11.84 -1.05 -13.02
CA LYS A 73 12.31 -2.45 -12.97
C LYS A 73 12.07 -3.19 -14.28
N TYR A 74 11.72 -2.48 -15.35
CA TYR A 74 11.42 -3.08 -16.65
C TYR A 74 12.63 -3.81 -17.23
N ASP A 75 12.36 -4.93 -17.91
CA ASP A 75 13.37 -5.76 -18.54
C ASP A 75 12.71 -6.60 -19.63
N ALA A 76 13.02 -6.26 -20.88
CA ALA A 76 12.42 -6.88 -22.06
C ALA A 76 12.75 -8.38 -22.22
N SER A 77 13.75 -8.89 -21.49
CA SER A 77 14.11 -10.31 -21.52
C SER A 77 13.23 -11.17 -20.59
N ARG A 78 12.48 -10.56 -19.67
CA ARG A 78 11.69 -11.29 -18.68
C ARG A 78 10.35 -11.70 -19.23
N THR A 79 9.96 -12.92 -18.89
CA THR A 79 8.62 -13.39 -19.18
C THR A 79 7.58 -12.72 -18.28
N PRO A 80 6.31 -12.62 -18.72
CA PRO A 80 5.24 -12.09 -17.88
C PRO A 80 5.08 -12.83 -16.53
N ALA A 81 5.36 -14.13 -16.51
CA ALA A 81 5.30 -14.94 -15.29
C ALA A 81 6.38 -14.55 -14.26
N GLU A 82 7.59 -14.24 -14.73
CA GLU A 82 8.68 -13.74 -13.88
C GLU A 82 8.37 -12.35 -13.34
N ASN A 83 7.85 -11.45 -14.19
CA ASN A 83 7.39 -10.12 -13.75
C ASN A 83 6.35 -10.23 -12.63
N VAL A 84 5.32 -11.08 -12.78
CA VAL A 84 4.32 -11.28 -11.73
C VAL A 84 4.90 -11.90 -10.45
N LYS A 85 5.91 -12.78 -10.55
CA LYS A 85 6.60 -13.32 -9.37
C LYS A 85 7.31 -12.20 -8.60
N LEU A 86 7.97 -11.29 -9.31
CA LEU A 86 8.65 -10.13 -8.72
C LEU A 86 7.65 -9.12 -8.14
N MET A 87 6.55 -8.81 -8.85
CA MET A 87 5.46 -7.97 -8.31
C MET A 87 4.91 -8.51 -6.99
N ARG A 88 4.70 -9.83 -6.88
CA ARG A 88 4.24 -10.45 -5.62
C ARG A 88 5.29 -10.29 -4.50
N ALA A 89 6.58 -10.29 -4.82
CA ALA A 89 7.64 -10.05 -3.84
C ALA A 89 7.64 -8.58 -3.38
N ASP A 90 7.48 -7.64 -4.30
CA ASP A 90 7.35 -6.21 -4.01
C ASP A 90 6.14 -5.91 -3.12
N ILE A 91 4.97 -6.47 -3.44
CA ILE A 91 3.77 -6.34 -2.59
C ILE A 91 4.02 -6.85 -1.17
N LYS A 92 4.70 -8.00 -1.02
CA LYS A 92 5.08 -8.51 0.31
C LYS A 92 6.06 -7.58 1.04
N ALA A 93 6.97 -6.95 0.32
CA ALA A 93 7.90 -5.97 0.89
C ALA A 93 7.15 -4.71 1.36
N LEU A 94 6.22 -4.19 0.56
CA LEU A 94 5.36 -3.05 0.93
C LEU A 94 4.50 -3.37 2.17
N GLN A 95 3.96 -4.59 2.25
CA GLN A 95 3.26 -5.06 3.45
C GLN A 95 4.18 -5.15 4.66
N LYS A 96 5.41 -5.63 4.50
CA LYS A 96 6.40 -5.71 5.58
C LYS A 96 6.76 -4.32 6.13
N ASN A 97 6.93 -3.35 5.23
CA ASN A 97 7.28 -1.96 5.53
C ASN A 97 6.11 -1.13 6.08
N GLY A 98 4.88 -1.63 6.00
CA GLY A 98 3.68 -0.96 6.50
C GLY A 98 3.05 0.03 5.52
N GLU A 99 3.55 0.11 4.29
CA GLU A 99 2.94 0.92 3.22
C GLU A 99 1.63 0.30 2.71
N LEU A 100 1.52 -1.03 2.76
CA LEU A 100 0.28 -1.76 2.52
C LEU A 100 -0.18 -2.50 3.79
N PRO A 101 -1.49 -2.61 4.05
CA PRO A 101 -1.99 -3.39 5.18
C PRO A 101 -1.57 -4.87 5.09
N LYS A 102 -1.08 -5.43 6.20
CA LYS A 102 -0.53 -6.79 6.28
C LYS A 102 -1.61 -7.88 6.24
N ASP A 103 -2.80 -7.54 6.70
CA ASP A 103 -3.99 -8.39 6.78
C ASP A 103 -4.77 -8.45 5.46
N TRP A 104 -4.49 -7.54 4.53
CA TRP A 104 -5.09 -7.54 3.21
C TRP A 104 -4.48 -8.63 2.32
N LYS A 105 -5.33 -9.40 1.64
CA LYS A 105 -4.88 -10.45 0.72
C LYS A 105 -4.77 -9.88 -0.68
N ILE A 106 -3.55 -9.62 -1.13
CA ILE A 106 -3.27 -9.05 -2.45
C ILE A 106 -2.70 -10.12 -3.37
N GLY A 107 -3.47 -10.51 -4.37
CA GLY A 107 -3.08 -11.46 -5.40
C GLY A 107 -2.72 -10.76 -6.71
N VAL A 108 -1.75 -11.31 -7.44
CA VAL A 108 -1.40 -10.85 -8.80
C VAL A 108 -1.43 -12.05 -9.72
N ARG A 109 -2.11 -11.95 -10.86
CA ARG A 109 -2.15 -12.99 -11.89
C ARG A 109 -1.84 -12.41 -13.25
N THR A 110 -1.13 -13.17 -14.06
CA THR A 110 -1.01 -12.87 -15.48
C THR A 110 -2.32 -13.22 -16.20
N ASN A 111 -2.67 -12.42 -17.19
CA ASN A 111 -3.62 -12.76 -18.23
C ASN A 111 -2.94 -12.47 -19.58
N THR A 112 -2.93 -13.44 -20.49
CA THR A 112 -2.29 -13.34 -21.81
C THR A 112 -3.31 -13.42 -22.95
N SER A 113 -4.58 -13.08 -22.68
CA SER A 113 -5.66 -13.09 -23.69
C SER A 113 -5.57 -11.97 -24.73
N SER A 114 -4.55 -11.12 -24.68
CA SER A 114 -4.32 -10.00 -25.60
C SER A 114 -2.92 -10.07 -26.21
N MET A 115 -2.67 -9.31 -27.28
CA MET A 115 -1.35 -9.19 -27.92
C MET A 115 -0.27 -8.75 -26.91
N ASN A 116 -0.67 -7.98 -25.91
CA ASN A 116 0.17 -7.52 -24.81
C ASN A 116 -0.17 -8.33 -23.56
N TRP A 117 0.79 -8.56 -22.66
CA TRP A 117 0.48 -9.27 -21.43
C TRP A 117 -0.25 -8.36 -20.45
N ASN A 118 -0.98 -8.93 -19.50
CA ASN A 118 -1.69 -8.18 -18.47
C ASN A 118 -1.37 -8.73 -17.08
N ALA A 119 -1.11 -7.85 -16.12
CA ALA A 119 -1.14 -8.19 -14.70
C ALA A 119 -2.44 -7.68 -14.07
N ARG A 120 -3.18 -8.62 -13.47
CA ARG A 120 -4.38 -8.34 -12.70
C ARG A 120 -4.09 -8.47 -11.21
N PHE A 121 -4.13 -7.34 -10.52
CA PHE A 121 -4.10 -7.26 -9.07
C PHE A 121 -5.53 -7.42 -8.52
N THR A 122 -5.67 -8.26 -7.50
CA THR A 122 -6.90 -8.44 -6.73
C THR A 122 -6.59 -8.18 -5.28
N ILE A 123 -7.18 -7.12 -4.72
CA ILE A 123 -7.09 -6.76 -3.31
C ILE A 123 -8.35 -7.30 -2.63
N GLN A 124 -8.19 -8.28 -1.75
CA GLN A 124 -9.26 -8.79 -0.91
C GLN A 124 -9.12 -8.22 0.49
N LEU A 125 -10.14 -7.46 0.89
CA LEU A 125 -10.22 -6.83 2.21
C LEU A 125 -10.59 -7.86 3.30
N PRO A 126 -10.14 -7.65 4.55
CA PRO A 126 -10.54 -8.46 5.69
C PRO A 126 -12.05 -8.35 5.95
N GLU A 127 -12.59 -9.33 6.66
CA GLU A 127 -14.02 -9.35 6.99
C GLU A 127 -14.39 -8.15 7.86
N GLY A 128 -15.51 -7.49 7.50
CA GLY A 128 -16.00 -6.31 8.20
C GLY A 128 -15.38 -4.98 7.73
N GLU A 129 -14.32 -5.01 6.92
CA GLU A 129 -13.80 -3.79 6.29
C GLU A 129 -14.53 -3.53 4.97
N SER A 130 -15.14 -2.36 4.86
CA SER A 130 -15.81 -1.94 3.62
C SER A 130 -14.81 -1.33 2.65
N SER A 131 -14.97 -1.65 1.37
CA SER A 131 -14.18 -1.01 0.30
C SER A 131 -14.70 0.38 -0.06
N THR A 132 -15.92 0.71 0.35
CA THR A 132 -16.59 1.96 0.05
C THR A 132 -17.29 2.55 1.27
N TYR A 133 -17.54 3.85 1.23
CA TYR A 133 -18.21 4.62 2.28
C TYR A 133 -18.80 5.91 1.72
N VAL A 134 -19.54 6.61 2.56
CA VAL A 134 -19.96 8.00 2.37
C VAL A 134 -19.19 8.86 3.39
N PRO A 135 -18.46 9.90 2.95
CA PRO A 135 -17.69 10.75 3.84
C PRO A 135 -18.61 11.61 4.72
N THR A 136 -18.21 11.79 5.99
CA THR A 136 -18.74 12.84 6.86
C THR A 136 -18.42 14.22 6.28
N HIS A 137 -19.12 15.26 6.75
CA HIS A 137 -18.86 16.62 6.30
C HIS A 137 -17.42 17.05 6.64
N ALA A 138 -16.91 16.65 7.81
CA ALA A 138 -15.54 16.91 8.22
C ALA A 138 -14.50 16.22 7.31
N GLU A 139 -14.72 14.95 6.96
CA GLU A 139 -13.84 14.21 6.03
C GLU A 139 -13.88 14.82 4.63
N TYR A 140 -15.06 15.23 4.16
CA TYR A 140 -15.21 15.93 2.88
C TYR A 140 -14.41 17.24 2.88
N LEU A 141 -14.48 18.05 3.95
CA LEU A 141 -13.73 19.30 4.03
C LEU A 141 -12.22 19.12 4.20
N ALA A 142 -11.80 18.04 4.85
CA ALA A 142 -10.39 17.72 5.08
C ALA A 142 -9.70 17.11 3.84
N ALA A 143 -10.46 16.72 2.82
CA ALA A 143 -9.90 16.18 1.59
C ALA A 143 -9.15 17.25 0.78
N ASP A 144 -8.20 16.77 -0.03
CA ASP A 144 -7.43 17.62 -0.92
C ASP A 144 -8.36 18.43 -1.85
N GLU A 145 -7.96 19.66 -2.17
CA GLU A 145 -8.79 20.57 -2.95
C GLU A 145 -9.18 19.99 -4.32
N GLU A 146 -8.25 19.33 -5.01
CA GLU A 146 -8.52 18.64 -6.28
C GLU A 146 -9.59 17.54 -6.12
N ASP A 147 -9.51 16.76 -5.04
CA ASP A 147 -10.48 15.70 -4.74
C ASP A 147 -11.89 16.28 -4.48
N ARG A 148 -11.97 17.49 -3.90
CA ARG A 148 -13.24 18.21 -3.66
C ARG A 148 -13.81 18.93 -4.89
N ILE A 149 -13.00 19.19 -5.92
CA ILE A 149 -13.44 19.86 -7.16
C ILE A 149 -13.83 18.85 -8.25
N ILE A 150 -13.01 17.81 -8.47
CA ILE A 150 -13.23 16.85 -9.57
C ILE A 150 -13.09 15.38 -9.13
N GLY A 151 -12.59 15.13 -7.93
CA GLY A 151 -12.30 13.77 -7.47
C GLY A 151 -13.48 13.05 -6.81
N PRO A 152 -13.21 11.95 -6.10
CA PRO A 152 -14.24 11.13 -5.47
C PRO A 152 -15.07 11.94 -4.46
N GLU A 153 -14.44 12.77 -3.64
CA GLU A 153 -15.09 13.56 -2.60
C GLU A 153 -16.09 14.55 -3.21
N HIS A 154 -15.73 15.21 -4.32
CA HIS A 154 -16.65 16.02 -5.10
C HIS A 154 -17.92 15.25 -5.47
N LYS A 155 -17.76 14.03 -6.00
CA LYS A 155 -18.89 13.18 -6.41
C LYS A 155 -19.78 12.83 -5.21
N ALA A 156 -19.18 12.41 -4.10
CA ALA A 156 -19.93 12.07 -2.89
C ALA A 156 -20.71 13.29 -2.36
N GLY A 157 -20.04 14.44 -2.28
CA GLY A 157 -20.65 15.68 -1.80
C GLY A 157 -21.78 16.16 -2.69
N ARG A 158 -21.58 16.14 -4.01
CA ARG A 158 -22.64 16.43 -4.99
C ARG A 158 -23.85 15.53 -4.79
N GLY A 159 -23.64 14.22 -4.65
CA GLY A 159 -24.74 13.26 -4.43
C GLY A 159 -25.54 13.56 -3.16
N ILE A 160 -24.86 13.89 -2.05
CA ILE A 160 -25.53 14.26 -0.80
C ILE A 160 -26.32 15.56 -0.97
N ILE A 161 -25.72 16.60 -1.53
CA ILE A 161 -26.37 17.91 -1.73
C ILE A 161 -27.61 17.78 -2.63
N GLU A 162 -27.51 17.01 -3.73
CA GLU A 162 -28.62 16.79 -4.65
C GLU A 162 -29.77 16.01 -3.99
N ASN A 163 -29.46 15.03 -3.15
CA ASN A 163 -30.47 14.27 -2.40
C ASN A 163 -31.28 15.13 -1.41
N HIS A 164 -30.73 16.27 -1.00
CA HIS A 164 -31.37 17.24 -0.11
C HIS A 164 -31.91 18.48 -0.82
N GLY A 165 -31.99 18.46 -2.16
CA GLY A 165 -32.58 19.55 -2.93
C GLY A 165 -31.67 20.77 -3.15
N GLY A 166 -30.35 20.60 -3.05
CA GLY A 166 -29.35 21.61 -3.40
C GLY A 166 -28.72 22.35 -2.21
N SER A 167 -29.20 22.12 -1.00
CA SER A 167 -28.59 22.64 0.23
C SER A 167 -28.81 21.65 1.37
N ILE A 168 -27.87 21.59 2.31
CA ILE A 168 -27.91 20.67 3.43
C ILE A 168 -27.15 21.25 4.62
N SER A 169 -27.63 21.00 5.83
CA SER A 169 -26.90 21.33 7.06
C SER A 169 -25.75 20.35 7.29
N THR A 170 -24.80 20.70 8.17
CA THR A 170 -23.72 19.76 8.54
C THR A 170 -24.29 18.55 9.28
N GLU A 171 -25.29 18.77 10.15
CA GLU A 171 -25.94 17.71 10.91
C GLU A 171 -26.70 16.73 10.00
N ASP A 172 -27.44 17.23 9.01
CA ASP A 172 -28.17 16.39 8.06
C ASP A 172 -27.23 15.62 7.12
N TRP A 173 -26.08 16.22 6.76
CA TRP A 173 -25.03 15.54 6.01
C TRP A 173 -24.50 14.35 6.78
N ASP A 174 -24.08 14.58 8.03
CA ASP A 174 -23.49 13.54 8.86
C ASP A 174 -24.50 12.43 9.19
N GLU A 175 -25.77 12.78 9.40
CA GLU A 175 -26.83 11.79 9.57
C GLU A 175 -27.06 10.97 8.28
N THR A 176 -27.07 11.61 7.11
CA THR A 176 -27.17 10.92 5.82
C THR A 176 -26.00 9.96 5.61
N ALA A 177 -24.77 10.43 5.84
CA ALA A 177 -23.58 9.61 5.74
C ALA A 177 -23.62 8.43 6.73
N ARG A 178 -24.06 8.67 7.97
CA ARG A 178 -24.21 7.63 9.00
C ARG A 178 -25.19 6.53 8.58
N LEU A 179 -26.37 6.92 8.10
CA LEU A 179 -27.41 5.99 7.67
C LEU A 179 -26.95 5.14 6.48
N ILE A 180 -26.36 5.76 5.45
CA ILE A 180 -25.87 5.02 4.27
C ILE A 180 -24.70 4.11 4.66
N ASN A 181 -23.76 4.58 5.48
CA ASN A 181 -22.65 3.75 5.97
C ASN A 181 -23.12 2.58 6.84
N GLN A 182 -24.24 2.72 7.56
CA GLN A 182 -24.88 1.60 8.27
C GLN A 182 -25.41 0.56 7.29
N LYS A 183 -26.12 0.98 6.23
CA LYS A 183 -26.59 0.09 5.16
C LYS A 183 -25.44 -0.65 4.47
N ILE A 184 -24.35 0.04 4.14
CA ILE A 184 -23.14 -0.55 3.54
C ILE A 184 -22.57 -1.65 4.45
N ARG A 185 -22.43 -1.38 5.75
CA ARG A 185 -21.93 -2.36 6.73
C ARG A 185 -22.83 -3.57 6.88
N ASN A 186 -24.14 -3.38 6.76
CA ASN A 186 -25.12 -4.45 6.84
C ASN A 186 -25.27 -5.23 5.53
N GLY A 187 -24.65 -4.79 4.43
CA GLY A 187 -24.82 -5.39 3.11
C GLY A 187 -26.20 -5.14 2.51
N GLU A 188 -26.88 -4.08 2.94
CA GLU A 188 -28.20 -3.70 2.43
C GLU A 188 -28.10 -3.09 1.02
N GLN A 189 -29.16 -3.27 0.23
CA GLN A 189 -29.25 -2.67 -1.09
C GLN A 189 -29.45 -1.15 -0.96
N LEU A 190 -28.55 -0.38 -1.57
CA LEU A 190 -28.65 1.07 -1.66
C LEU A 190 -29.55 1.48 -2.83
N SER A 191 -30.36 2.52 -2.63
CA SER A 191 -31.09 3.19 -3.72
C SER A 191 -30.13 3.89 -4.67
N THR A 192 -30.60 4.25 -5.88
CA THR A 192 -29.78 4.98 -6.87
C THR A 192 -29.23 6.30 -6.31
N ALA A 193 -30.04 7.02 -5.54
CA ALA A 193 -29.67 8.26 -4.87
C ALA A 193 -28.55 8.04 -3.84
N GLU A 194 -28.63 6.98 -3.04
CA GLU A 194 -27.61 6.64 -2.06
C GLU A 194 -26.33 6.15 -2.73
N GLN A 195 -26.43 5.38 -3.82
CA GLN A 195 -25.27 4.92 -4.60
C GLN A 195 -24.47 6.08 -5.20
N ALA A 196 -25.12 7.20 -5.53
CA ALA A 196 -24.44 8.39 -6.02
C ALA A 196 -23.49 9.01 -4.97
N CYS A 197 -23.80 8.84 -3.68
CA CYS A 197 -22.99 9.34 -2.56
C CYS A 197 -21.76 8.47 -2.23
N VAL A 198 -21.71 7.23 -2.75
CA VAL A 198 -20.73 6.23 -2.32
C VAL A 198 -19.42 6.35 -3.10
N ILE A 199 -18.32 6.36 -2.36
CA ILE A 199 -16.95 6.41 -2.88
C ILE A 199 -16.07 5.34 -2.25
N GLU A 200 -14.94 5.04 -2.90
CA GLU A 200 -13.95 4.12 -2.32
C GLU A 200 -13.26 4.77 -1.12
N THR A 201 -12.98 3.96 -0.09
CA THR A 201 -12.30 4.45 1.11
C THR A 201 -10.88 4.92 0.77
N PRO A 202 -10.34 5.94 1.45
CA PRO A 202 -8.97 6.43 1.19
C PRO A 202 -7.91 5.31 1.26
N LYS A 203 -8.08 4.36 2.19
CA LYS A 203 -7.20 3.18 2.31
C LYS A 203 -7.21 2.33 1.04
N VAL A 204 -8.38 2.04 0.48
CA VAL A 204 -8.51 1.26 -0.75
C VAL A 204 -7.93 2.01 -1.94
N ARG A 205 -8.21 3.32 -2.07
CA ARG A 205 -7.65 4.14 -3.15
C ARG A 205 -6.12 4.16 -3.09
N ASN A 206 -5.55 4.36 -1.91
CA ASN A 206 -4.09 4.32 -1.70
C ASN A 206 -3.50 2.96 -2.03
N ALA A 207 -4.11 1.87 -1.55
CA ALA A 207 -3.64 0.52 -1.85
C ALA A 207 -3.71 0.20 -3.35
N LYS A 208 -4.77 0.65 -4.04
CA LYS A 208 -4.89 0.51 -5.49
C LYS A 208 -3.81 1.28 -6.22
N LYS A 209 -3.57 2.53 -5.84
CA LYS A 209 -2.51 3.38 -6.40
C LYS A 209 -1.13 2.72 -6.23
N LEU A 210 -0.83 2.21 -5.05
CA LEU A 210 0.43 1.48 -4.80
C LEU A 210 0.53 0.20 -5.62
N CYS A 211 -0.53 -0.61 -5.69
CA CYS A 211 -0.53 -1.82 -6.52
C CYS A 211 -0.34 -1.50 -8.00
N GLN A 212 -0.96 -0.42 -8.49
CA GLN A 212 -0.79 0.07 -9.84
C GLN A 212 0.66 0.47 -10.10
N GLN A 213 1.27 1.27 -9.21
CA GLN A 213 2.68 1.67 -9.30
C GLN A 213 3.64 0.47 -9.27
N VAL A 214 3.36 -0.55 -8.45
CA VAL A 214 4.14 -1.81 -8.46
C VAL A 214 4.05 -2.48 -9.82
N GLY A 215 2.85 -2.57 -10.41
CA GLY A 215 2.67 -3.14 -11.74
C GLY A 215 3.44 -2.38 -12.82
N GLU A 216 3.31 -1.05 -12.82
CA GLU A 216 3.90 -0.14 -13.82
C GLU A 216 5.43 -0.20 -13.84
N GLN A 217 6.08 -0.56 -12.73
CA GLN A 217 7.53 -0.76 -12.69
C GLN A 217 8.04 -1.83 -13.66
N TYR A 218 7.18 -2.77 -14.08
CA TYR A 218 7.55 -3.89 -14.94
C TYR A 218 7.01 -3.75 -16.36
N THR A 219 6.43 -2.61 -16.71
CA THR A 219 5.86 -2.36 -18.04
C THR A 219 6.64 -1.31 -18.79
N TYR A 220 6.55 -1.39 -20.11
CA TYR A 220 6.95 -0.35 -21.03
C TYR A 220 5.73 0.13 -21.81
N GLN A 221 5.63 1.45 -21.98
CA GLN A 221 4.58 2.10 -22.76
C GLN A 221 5.23 3.14 -23.66
N ASN A 222 4.98 3.05 -24.96
CA ASN A 222 5.30 4.11 -25.91
C ASN A 222 4.01 4.58 -26.57
N ASN A 223 3.70 5.86 -26.36
CA ASN A 223 2.62 6.52 -27.06
C ASN A 223 3.22 7.38 -28.17
N ASN A 224 3.19 6.85 -29.40
CA ASN A 224 3.55 7.61 -30.58
C ASN A 224 2.29 8.16 -31.24
N ALA A 225 1.96 9.43 -30.95
CA ALA A 225 0.70 10.04 -31.37
C ALA A 225 0.51 10.13 -32.90
N MET A 226 1.57 9.96 -33.69
CA MET A 226 1.56 10.13 -35.15
C MET A 226 1.62 8.82 -35.94
N VAL A 227 1.80 7.68 -35.27
CA VAL A 227 1.84 6.36 -35.91
C VAL A 227 0.96 5.45 -35.08
N ASP A 228 -0.04 4.80 -35.70
CA ASP A 228 -1.07 3.97 -35.05
C ASP A 228 -0.52 2.66 -34.41
N TYR A 229 0.76 2.66 -34.03
CA TYR A 229 1.45 1.60 -33.31
C TYR A 229 1.64 2.03 -31.85
N PHE A 230 0.76 1.53 -30.99
CA PHE A 230 0.96 1.54 -29.54
C PHE A 230 1.90 0.39 -29.19
N ASP A 231 3.19 0.69 -29.00
CA ASP A 231 4.16 -0.28 -28.50
C ASP A 231 4.08 -0.31 -26.97
N THR A 232 3.15 -1.11 -26.46
CA THR A 232 2.93 -1.32 -25.03
C THR A 232 3.20 -2.79 -24.71
N ASP A 233 4.17 -3.06 -23.84
CA ASP A 233 4.53 -4.43 -23.50
C ASP A 233 3.44 -5.10 -22.63
N GLY A 234 2.87 -4.36 -21.66
CA GLY A 234 1.80 -4.90 -20.83
C GLY A 234 0.91 -3.87 -20.13
N TYR A 235 -0.26 -4.34 -19.69
CA TYR A 235 -1.27 -3.54 -19.00
C TYR A 235 -1.46 -4.00 -17.55
N ILE A 236 -1.66 -3.03 -16.66
CA ILE A 236 -1.94 -3.28 -15.25
C ILE A 236 -3.41 -2.98 -14.97
N THR A 237 -4.07 -3.91 -14.28
CA THR A 237 -5.43 -3.72 -13.80
C THR A 237 -5.48 -4.02 -12.31
N VAL A 238 -6.08 -3.12 -11.53
CA VAL A 238 -6.23 -3.31 -10.09
C VAL A 238 -7.70 -3.30 -9.72
N ARG A 239 -8.14 -4.38 -9.05
CA ARG A 239 -9.49 -4.50 -8.52
C ARG A 239 -9.45 -4.71 -7.01
N ALA A 240 -10.25 -3.96 -6.28
CA ALA A 240 -10.57 -4.26 -4.89
C ALA A 240 -11.88 -5.03 -4.81
N VAL A 241 -11.93 -6.03 -3.94
CA VAL A 241 -13.11 -6.85 -3.67
C VAL A 241 -13.30 -6.91 -2.17
N THR A 242 -14.45 -6.45 -1.70
CA THR A 242 -14.83 -6.58 -0.30
C THR A 242 -15.03 -8.05 0.03
N GLY A 243 -14.48 -8.51 1.15
CA GLY A 243 -14.85 -9.80 1.72
C GLY A 243 -16.32 -9.73 2.15
N ILE A 244 -17.23 -10.25 1.31
CA ILE A 244 -18.64 -10.35 1.67
C ILE A 244 -18.73 -11.24 2.91
N ARG A 245 -19.34 -10.73 3.98
CA ARG A 245 -19.70 -11.49 5.18
C ARG A 245 -20.45 -12.74 4.69
N LYS A 246 -19.94 -13.94 4.97
CA LYS A 246 -20.72 -15.14 4.66
C LYS A 246 -22.00 -15.05 5.50
N PRO A 247 -23.19 -15.24 4.92
CA PRO A 247 -24.39 -15.35 5.76
C PRO A 247 -24.14 -16.48 6.75
N GLU A 248 -24.38 -16.21 8.04
CA GLU A 248 -24.39 -17.25 9.05
C GLU A 248 -25.39 -18.32 8.56
N LYS A 249 -24.93 -19.57 8.51
CA LYS A 249 -25.83 -20.68 8.22
C LYS A 249 -26.86 -20.70 9.35
N GLN A 250 -28.09 -20.29 9.06
CA GLN A 250 -29.26 -20.59 9.89
C GLN A 250 -29.51 -22.10 9.88
#